data_AF-A0A7C0TYP1-F1
#
_entry.id   AF-A0A7C0TYP1-F1
#
_cell.length_a   1.000
_cell.length_b   1.000
_cell.length_c   1.000
_cell.angle_alpha   90.00
_cell.angle_beta   90.00
_cell.angle_gamma   90.00
#
_symmetry.space_group_name_H-M   'P 1'
#
loop_
_entity.id
_entity.type
_entity.pdbx_description
1 polymer ?
#
loop_
_entity_poly.entity_id
_entity_poly.type
_entity_poly.pdbx_seq_one_letter_code
_entity_poly.pdbx_strand_id
1 'polypeptide(L)'
;MEEFEEFEYQPKSVKEIFIEMKNIVELMVDLAYTAILFGDKEIAEEVLDLEERMDLLNYHLMTHAVLAARSPKEAEQITSVLQMANSIEDISNAAGDLAKMVLEGVELHPVITEAIMESEEVIAKIPVSSDSVIVGKTLGELDLATNTGVWIIAVKRGKRWIFAPDKDFKIKPEDILIGRGTHTSVEHLKEIARGIIRVIGDERA
;
A
#
# COMPACT_ATOMS: atom_id res chain seq x y z
N MET A 1 30.39 -26.47 6.32
CA MET A 1 29.15 -26.51 7.11
C MET A 1 28.56 -25.13 6.93
N GLU A 2 27.57 -25.00 6.05
CA GLU A 2 26.80 -23.77 5.94
C GLU A 2 25.99 -23.67 7.24
N GLU A 3 26.21 -22.58 8.00
CA GLU A 3 25.36 -22.22 9.12
C GLU A 3 23.97 -21.96 8.53
N PHE A 4 23.05 -22.89 8.75
CA PHE A 4 21.64 -22.61 8.60
C PHE A 4 21.31 -21.56 9.66
N GLU A 5 21.02 -20.32 9.24
CA GLU A 5 20.35 -19.37 10.12
C GLU A 5 19.08 -20.03 10.64
N GLU A 6 19.07 -20.33 11.93
CA GLU A 6 17.90 -20.85 12.64
C GLU A 6 16.78 -19.83 12.43
N PHE A 7 15.73 -20.20 11.69
CA PHE A 7 14.57 -19.35 11.51
C PHE A 7 13.87 -19.22 12.87
N GLU A 8 14.24 -18.18 13.62
CA GLU A 8 13.72 -17.92 14.94
C GLU A 8 12.26 -17.44 14.79
N TYR A 9 11.30 -18.32 15.05
CA TYR A 9 9.89 -17.97 15.03
C TYR A 9 9.62 -16.93 16.12
N GLN A 10 9.53 -15.67 15.72
CA GLN A 10 9.10 -14.58 16.59
C GLN A 10 7.57 -14.63 16.68
N PRO A 11 6.98 -14.95 17.85
CA PRO A 11 5.54 -15.04 17.99
C PRO A 11 4.92 -13.64 17.82
N LYS A 12 4.25 -13.40 16.69
CA LYS A 12 3.43 -12.19 16.48
C LYS A 12 2.14 -12.30 17.30
N SER A 13 1.74 -11.20 17.92
CA SER A 13 0.46 -11.08 18.59
C SER A 13 -0.70 -11.00 17.58
N VAL A 14 -1.91 -11.39 18.01
CA VAL A 14 -3.15 -11.22 17.23
C VAL A 14 -3.29 -9.78 16.71
N LYS A 15 -2.94 -8.79 17.54
CA LYS A 15 -2.99 -7.37 17.18
C LYS A 15 -2.03 -7.02 16.04
N GLU A 16 -0.79 -7.50 16.09
CA GLU A 16 0.21 -7.20 15.06
C GLU A 16 -0.17 -7.83 13.72
N ILE A 17 -0.62 -9.09 13.74
CA ILE A 17 -1.13 -9.77 12.55
C ILE A 17 -2.30 -8.99 11.96
N PHE A 18 -3.26 -8.59 12.80
CA PHE A 18 -4.45 -7.87 12.36
C PHE A 18 -4.14 -6.49 11.77
N ILE A 19 -3.18 -5.74 12.36
CA ILE A 19 -2.70 -4.47 11.80
C ILE A 19 -2.04 -4.69 10.44
N GLU A 20 -1.24 -5.75 10.30
CA GLU A 20 -0.58 -6.09 9.04
C GLU A 20 -1.60 -6.46 7.96
N MET A 21 -2.61 -7.28 8.29
CA MET A 21 -3.72 -7.59 7.39
C MET A 21 -4.44 -6.31 6.92
N LYS A 22 -4.82 -5.43 7.86
CA LYS A 22 -5.45 -4.14 7.52
C LYS A 22 -4.60 -3.32 6.55
N ASN A 23 -3.31 -3.17 6.84
CA ASN A 23 -2.42 -2.34 6.02
C ASN A 23 -2.18 -2.95 4.63
N ILE A 24 -2.09 -4.29 4.54
CA ILE A 24 -1.94 -4.99 3.27
C ILE A 24 -3.19 -4.80 2.41
N VAL A 25 -4.39 -5.00 2.95
CA VAL A 25 -5.61 -4.90 2.13
C VAL A 25 -5.83 -3.47 1.60
N GLU A 26 -5.48 -2.45 2.39
CA GLU A 26 -5.53 -1.05 1.93
C GLU A 26 -4.57 -0.81 0.77
N LEU A 27 -3.33 -1.32 0.87
CA LEU A 27 -2.35 -1.27 -0.21
C LEU A 27 -2.82 -2.04 -1.45
N MET A 28 -3.37 -3.25 -1.28
CA MET A 28 -3.86 -4.07 -2.37
C MET A 28 -4.92 -3.35 -3.20
N VAL A 29 -5.88 -2.69 -2.55
CA VAL A 29 -6.92 -1.91 -3.24
C VAL A 29 -6.30 -0.76 -4.04
N ASP A 30 -5.36 -0.03 -3.44
CA ASP A 30 -4.66 1.06 -4.12
C ASP A 30 -3.84 0.56 -5.32
N LEU A 31 -3.11 -0.54 -5.16
CA LEU A 31 -2.32 -1.15 -6.23
C LEU A 31 -3.21 -1.74 -7.33
N ALA A 32 -4.36 -2.34 -6.99
CA ALA A 32 -5.31 -2.87 -7.97
C ALA A 32 -5.86 -1.75 -8.87
N TYR A 33 -6.28 -0.63 -8.28
CA TYR A 33 -6.68 0.55 -9.06
C TYR A 33 -5.51 1.13 -9.87
N THR A 34 -4.29 1.13 -9.32
CA THR A 34 -3.08 1.57 -10.03
C THR A 34 -2.81 0.69 -11.26
N ALA A 35 -2.93 -0.63 -11.12
CA ALA A 35 -2.73 -1.60 -12.19
C ALA A 35 -3.77 -1.41 -13.30
N ILE A 36 -5.04 -1.21 -12.94
CA ILE A 36 -6.11 -0.89 -13.89
C ILE A 36 -5.81 0.40 -14.64
N LEU A 37 -5.47 1.47 -13.91
CA LEU A 37 -5.29 2.80 -14.49
C LEU A 37 -4.11 2.86 -15.47
N PHE A 38 -3.08 2.04 -15.24
CA PHE A 38 -1.87 2.04 -16.05
C PHE A 38 -1.69 0.80 -16.93
N GLY A 39 -2.58 -0.18 -16.85
CA GLY A 39 -2.44 -1.48 -17.52
C GLY A 39 -1.13 -2.18 -17.17
N ASP A 40 -0.61 -1.99 -15.96
CA ASP A 40 0.73 -2.46 -15.55
C ASP A 40 0.61 -3.82 -14.87
N LYS A 41 1.07 -4.87 -15.58
CA LYS A 41 0.99 -6.25 -15.10
C LYS A 41 1.89 -6.55 -13.91
N GLU A 42 3.02 -5.86 -13.77
CA GLU A 42 3.92 -6.06 -12.62
C GLU A 42 3.24 -5.60 -11.32
N ILE A 43 2.41 -4.54 -11.38
CA ILE A 43 1.61 -4.10 -10.22
C ILE A 43 0.48 -5.09 -9.94
N ALA A 44 -0.16 -5.62 -10.97
CA ALA A 44 -1.20 -6.63 -10.80
C ALA A 44 -0.66 -7.94 -10.21
N GLU A 45 0.55 -8.37 -10.59
CA GLU A 45 1.24 -9.51 -9.98
C GLU A 45 1.51 -9.28 -8.49
N GLU A 46 2.00 -8.10 -8.11
CA GLU A 46 2.19 -7.75 -6.69
C GLU A 46 0.88 -7.83 -5.88
N VAL A 47 -0.26 -7.44 -6.45
CA VAL A 47 -1.55 -7.58 -5.76
C VAL A 47 -1.86 -9.04 -5.44
N LEU A 48 -1.56 -9.98 -6.35
CA LEU A 48 -1.75 -11.41 -6.09
C LEU A 48 -0.73 -11.96 -5.07
N ASP A 49 0.52 -11.49 -5.10
CA ASP A 49 1.52 -11.85 -4.09
C ASP A 49 1.09 -11.38 -2.68
N LEU A 50 0.44 -10.21 -2.58
CA LEU A 50 -0.14 -9.70 -1.34
C LEU A 50 -1.39 -10.48 -0.91
N GLU A 51 -2.20 -10.97 -1.84
CA GLU A 51 -3.34 -11.87 -1.58
C GLU A 51 -2.85 -13.17 -0.91
N GLU A 52 -1.81 -13.81 -1.45
CA GLU A 52 -1.19 -15.01 -0.85
C GLU A 52 -0.63 -14.72 0.56
N ARG A 53 -0.05 -13.53 0.76
CA ARG A 53 0.40 -13.09 2.10
C ARG A 53 -0.77 -12.88 3.06
N MET A 54 -1.90 -12.37 2.59
CA MET A 54 -3.12 -12.21 3.39
C MET A 54 -3.62 -13.57 3.89
N ASP A 55 -3.64 -14.59 3.04
CA ASP A 55 -4.04 -15.95 3.40
C ASP A 55 -3.18 -16.52 4.54
N LEU A 56 -1.87 -16.34 4.46
CA LEU A 56 -0.94 -16.77 5.49
C LEU A 56 -1.18 -16.05 6.82
N LEU A 57 -1.41 -14.73 6.78
CA LEU A 57 -1.73 -13.94 7.97
C LEU A 57 -3.06 -14.37 8.58
N ASN A 58 -4.08 -14.63 7.77
CA ASN A 58 -5.39 -15.10 8.23
C ASN A 58 -5.28 -16.47 8.92
N TYR A 59 -4.50 -17.39 8.34
CA TYR A 59 -4.20 -18.68 8.97
C TYR A 59 -3.54 -18.52 10.35
N HIS A 60 -2.54 -17.65 10.46
CA HIS A 60 -1.89 -17.36 11.74
C HIS A 60 -2.85 -16.69 12.73
N LEU A 61 -3.66 -15.73 12.30
CA LEU A 61 -4.64 -15.05 13.13
C LEU A 61 -5.63 -16.06 13.74
N MET A 62 -6.20 -16.95 12.92
CA MET A 62 -7.11 -18.01 13.36
C MET A 62 -6.44 -18.94 14.37
N THR A 63 -5.19 -19.36 14.11
CA THR A 63 -4.45 -20.24 15.02
C THR A 63 -4.27 -19.59 16.39
N HIS A 64 -3.82 -18.33 16.44
CA HIS A 64 -3.63 -17.59 17.69
C HIS A 64 -4.95 -17.30 18.41
N ALA A 65 -5.99 -16.95 17.66
CA ALA A 65 -7.34 -16.73 18.16
C ALA A 65 -7.90 -17.96 18.87
N VAL A 66 -7.81 -19.14 18.23
CA VAL A 66 -8.31 -20.40 18.79
C VAL A 66 -7.54 -20.78 20.07
N LEU A 67 -6.22 -20.60 20.10
CA LEU A 67 -5.39 -20.92 21.27
C LEU A 67 -5.62 -19.97 22.46
N ALA A 68 -6.07 -18.75 22.19
CA ALA A 68 -6.31 -17.72 23.20
C ALA A 68 -7.69 -17.82 23.88
N ALA A 69 -8.72 -18.36 23.20
CA ALA A 69 -10.08 -18.48 23.75
C ALA A 69 -10.19 -19.62 24.78
N ARG A 70 -10.04 -19.34 26.08
CA ARG A 70 -10.10 -20.35 27.17
C ARG A 70 -11.39 -20.32 27.98
N SER A 71 -12.29 -19.39 27.66
CA SER A 71 -13.60 -19.25 28.28
C SER A 71 -14.64 -18.77 27.27
N PRO A 72 -15.95 -18.97 27.52
CA PRO A 72 -17.01 -18.47 26.64
C PRO A 72 -16.91 -16.96 26.38
N LYS A 73 -16.52 -16.17 27.40
CA LYS A 73 -16.36 -14.71 27.28
C LYS A 73 -15.20 -14.31 26.38
N GLU A 74 -14.06 -15.00 26.49
CA GLU A 74 -12.90 -14.75 25.61
C GLU A 74 -13.20 -15.20 24.18
N ALA A 75 -13.93 -16.31 24.00
CA ALA A 75 -14.36 -16.78 22.69
C ALA A 75 -15.26 -15.76 21.98
N GLU A 76 -16.19 -15.13 22.71
CA GLU A 76 -17.05 -14.06 22.19
C GLU A 76 -16.22 -12.86 21.69
N GLN A 77 -15.22 -12.41 22.46
CA GLN A 77 -14.36 -11.30 22.06
C GLN A 77 -13.53 -11.62 20.81
N ILE A 78 -12.99 -12.84 20.73
CA ILE A 78 -12.18 -13.29 19.61
C ILE A 78 -13.02 -13.46 18.35
N THR A 79 -14.29 -13.85 18.49
CA THR A 79 -15.22 -13.99 17.35
C THR A 79 -15.34 -12.67 16.58
N SER A 80 -15.42 -11.53 17.26
CA SER A 80 -15.48 -10.22 16.60
C SER A 80 -14.22 -9.92 15.76
N VAL A 81 -13.04 -10.29 16.25
CA VAL A 81 -11.78 -10.11 15.52
C VAL A 81 -11.76 -10.98 14.26
N LEU A 82 -12.18 -12.24 14.38
CA LEU A 82 -12.26 -13.16 13.24
C LEU A 82 -13.28 -12.71 12.19
N GLN A 83 -14.42 -12.15 12.61
CA GLN A 83 -15.39 -11.58 11.68
C GLN A 83 -14.81 -10.42 10.87
N MET A 84 -14.08 -9.51 11.50
CA MET A 84 -13.41 -8.43 10.77
C MET A 84 -12.31 -8.94 9.85
N ALA A 85 -11.57 -9.97 10.27
CA ALA A 85 -10.54 -10.60 9.44
C ALA A 85 -11.13 -11.24 8.18
N ASN A 86 -12.29 -11.89 8.28
CA ASN A 86 -13.01 -12.40 7.11
C ASN A 86 -13.42 -11.26 6.16
N SER A 87 -13.93 -10.13 6.69
CA SER A 87 -14.23 -8.97 5.84
C SER A 87 -13.00 -8.36 5.16
N ILE A 88 -11.83 -8.43 5.80
CA ILE A 88 -10.56 -8.03 5.19
C ILE A 88 -10.19 -8.99 4.05
N GLU A 89 -10.39 -10.29 4.24
CA GLU A 89 -10.14 -11.31 3.21
C GLU A 89 -11.10 -11.16 2.00
N ASP A 90 -12.38 -10.86 2.23
CA ASP A 90 -13.33 -10.52 1.16
C ASP A 90 -12.84 -9.34 0.30
N ILE A 91 -12.29 -8.29 0.92
CA ILE A 91 -11.75 -7.11 0.20
C ILE A 91 -10.44 -7.49 -0.53
N SER A 92 -9.59 -8.30 0.09
CA SER A 92 -8.36 -8.83 -0.51
C SER A 92 -8.65 -9.58 -1.81
N ASN A 93 -9.61 -10.51 -1.77
CA ASN A 93 -10.05 -11.28 -2.93
C ASN A 93 -10.61 -10.37 -4.03
N ALA A 94 -11.41 -9.35 -3.66
CA ALA A 94 -11.93 -8.38 -4.62
C ALA A 94 -10.82 -7.55 -5.29
N ALA A 95 -9.77 -7.17 -4.56
CA ALA A 95 -8.60 -6.52 -5.13
C ALA A 95 -7.82 -7.46 -6.07
N GLY A 96 -7.69 -8.74 -5.69
CA GLY A 96 -7.12 -9.79 -6.54
C GLY A 96 -7.90 -9.98 -7.84
N ASP A 97 -9.23 -9.93 -7.81
CA ASP A 97 -10.07 -10.03 -9.00
C ASP A 97 -9.88 -8.86 -9.97
N LEU A 98 -9.73 -7.63 -9.46
CA LEU A 98 -9.37 -6.46 -10.27
C LEU A 98 -7.99 -6.63 -10.93
N ALA A 99 -7.01 -7.17 -10.20
CA ALA A 99 -5.67 -7.43 -10.72
C ALA A 99 -5.68 -8.51 -11.81
N LYS A 100 -6.44 -9.61 -11.62
CA LYS A 100 -6.60 -10.69 -12.62
C LYS A 100 -7.09 -10.16 -13.96
N MET A 101 -8.03 -9.20 -13.97
CA MET A 101 -8.49 -8.57 -15.22
C MET A 101 -7.35 -7.94 -16.03
N VAL A 102 -6.39 -7.29 -15.35
CA VAL A 102 -5.22 -6.67 -15.98
C VAL A 102 -4.25 -7.73 -16.51
N LEU A 103 -4.03 -8.82 -15.76
CA LEU A 103 -3.16 -9.92 -16.16
C LEU A 103 -3.69 -10.66 -17.39
N GLU A 104 -5.00 -10.90 -17.43
CA GLU A 104 -5.72 -11.49 -18.55
C GLU A 104 -5.75 -10.57 -19.78
N GLY A 105 -5.42 -9.28 -19.61
CA GLY A 105 -5.39 -8.30 -20.69
C GLY A 105 -6.78 -7.95 -21.19
N VAL A 106 -7.78 -7.95 -20.31
CA VAL A 106 -9.15 -7.54 -20.64
C VAL A 106 -9.15 -6.06 -21.05
N GLU A 107 -9.74 -5.76 -22.21
CA GLU A 107 -9.92 -4.39 -22.64
C GLU A 107 -11.03 -3.72 -21.81
N LEU A 108 -10.63 -2.82 -20.91
CA LEU A 108 -11.54 -2.10 -20.04
C LEU A 108 -12.20 -0.93 -20.78
N HIS A 109 -13.50 -0.74 -20.59
CA HIS A 109 -14.19 0.42 -21.13
C HIS A 109 -13.65 1.72 -20.47
N PRO A 110 -13.42 2.82 -21.22
CA PRO A 110 -12.82 4.05 -20.70
C PRO A 110 -13.48 4.61 -19.43
N VAL A 111 -14.80 4.43 -19.30
CA VAL A 111 -15.58 4.82 -18.10
C VAL A 111 -15.01 4.32 -16.78
N ILE A 112 -14.35 3.15 -16.77
CA ILE A 112 -13.73 2.59 -15.56
C ILE A 112 -12.55 3.46 -15.13
N THR A 113 -11.68 3.79 -16.08
CA THR A 113 -10.52 4.66 -15.80
C THR A 113 -10.94 6.10 -15.47
N GLU A 114 -12.00 6.61 -16.10
CA GLU A 114 -12.57 7.93 -15.79
C GLU A 114 -13.14 7.95 -14.37
N ALA A 115 -13.91 6.93 -13.97
CA ALA A 115 -14.47 6.84 -12.63
C ALA A 115 -13.40 6.81 -11.53
N ILE A 116 -12.26 6.14 -11.77
CA ILE A 116 -11.11 6.11 -10.85
C ILE A 116 -10.40 7.47 -10.81
N MET A 117 -10.38 8.22 -11.92
CA MET A 117 -9.75 9.54 -11.98
C MET A 117 -10.65 10.66 -11.45
N GLU A 118 -11.95 10.45 -11.33
CA GLU A 118 -12.93 11.43 -10.85
C GLU A 118 -13.35 11.20 -9.39
N SER A 119 -12.80 10.19 -8.72
CA SER A 119 -13.05 9.94 -7.29
C SER A 119 -12.45 11.02 -6.39
N GLU A 120 -12.96 11.14 -5.17
CA GLU A 120 -12.48 12.15 -4.22
C GLU A 120 -10.99 11.97 -3.89
N GLU A 121 -10.55 10.72 -3.76
CA GLU A 121 -9.13 10.34 -3.72
C GLU A 121 -8.74 9.71 -5.05
N VAL A 122 -7.64 10.18 -5.63
CA VAL A 122 -7.11 9.71 -6.92
C VAL A 122 -5.72 9.13 -6.78
N ILE A 123 -5.36 8.30 -7.74
CA ILE A 123 -4.02 7.75 -7.89
C ILE A 123 -3.26 8.53 -8.95
N ALA A 124 -2.03 8.93 -8.64
CA ALA A 124 -1.23 9.71 -9.58
C ALA A 124 0.24 9.30 -9.61
N LYS A 125 0.81 9.45 -10.81
CA LYS A 125 2.25 9.43 -11.05
C LYS A 125 2.83 10.82 -10.77
N ILE A 126 3.84 10.85 -9.92
CA ILE A 126 4.55 12.07 -9.50
C ILE A 126 6.05 11.89 -9.82
N PRO A 127 6.49 12.32 -11.02
CA PRO A 127 7.90 12.30 -11.38
C PRO A 127 8.70 13.29 -10.53
N VAL A 128 9.86 12.87 -10.03
CA VAL A 128 10.73 13.68 -9.17
C VAL A 128 11.87 14.29 -9.99
N SER A 129 11.87 15.61 -10.09
CA SER A 129 12.95 16.40 -10.70
C SER A 129 14.19 16.43 -9.81
N SER A 130 15.37 16.52 -10.43
CA SER A 130 16.64 16.74 -9.72
C SER A 130 16.66 18.01 -8.87
N ASP A 131 15.84 19.00 -9.22
CA ASP A 131 15.78 20.30 -8.53
C ASP A 131 14.80 20.31 -7.34
N SER A 132 14.13 19.18 -7.07
CA SER A 132 13.14 19.10 -6.01
C SER A 132 13.75 19.01 -4.61
N VAL A 133 13.10 19.66 -3.64
CA VAL A 133 13.50 19.67 -2.22
C VAL A 133 13.24 18.35 -1.48
N ILE A 134 12.55 17.38 -2.11
CA ILE A 134 12.38 16.03 -1.57
C ILE A 134 13.54 15.10 -1.92
N VAL A 135 14.38 15.47 -2.89
CA VAL A 135 15.52 14.64 -3.31
C VAL A 135 16.50 14.45 -2.15
N GLY A 136 16.92 13.21 -1.93
CA GLY A 136 17.88 12.85 -0.88
C GLY A 136 17.29 12.70 0.51
N LYS A 137 16.02 13.09 0.72
CA LYS A 137 15.27 12.87 1.96
C LYS A 137 14.59 11.51 1.97
N THR A 138 14.35 10.99 3.15
CA THR A 138 13.59 9.76 3.36
C THR A 138 12.09 10.03 3.49
N LEU A 139 11.24 9.03 3.24
CA LEU A 139 9.79 9.17 3.43
C LEU A 139 9.43 9.48 4.89
N GLY A 140 10.18 8.97 5.85
CA GLY A 140 9.98 9.24 7.28
C GLY A 140 10.36 10.66 7.68
N GLU A 141 11.42 11.23 7.08
CA GLU A 141 11.77 12.65 7.28
C GLU A 141 10.74 13.60 6.69
N LEU A 142 10.15 13.20 5.56
CA LEU A 142 9.20 14.01 4.81
C LEU A 142 7.77 13.92 5.34
N ASP A 143 7.40 12.78 5.93
CA ASP A 143 6.05 12.44 6.37
C ASP A 143 4.96 12.96 5.40
N LEU A 144 5.07 12.57 4.13
CA LEU A 144 4.28 13.16 3.04
C LEU A 144 2.77 12.99 3.26
N ALA A 145 2.36 11.90 3.90
CA ALA A 145 0.96 11.68 4.26
C ALA A 145 0.44 12.80 5.15
N THR A 146 1.16 13.12 6.23
CA THR A 146 0.79 14.19 7.17
C THR A 146 0.97 15.58 6.56
N ASN A 147 2.09 15.81 5.87
CA ASN A 147 2.48 17.15 5.43
C ASN A 147 1.84 17.58 4.10
N THR A 148 1.39 16.63 3.28
CA THR A 148 0.82 16.93 1.96
C THR A 148 -0.53 16.29 1.71
N GLY A 149 -0.97 15.34 2.56
CA GLY A 149 -2.19 14.58 2.33
C GLY A 149 -2.05 13.49 1.25
N VAL A 150 -0.82 13.20 0.82
CA VAL A 150 -0.54 12.18 -0.22
C VAL A 150 0.18 11.00 0.40
N TRP A 151 -0.43 9.83 0.27
CA TRP A 151 0.13 8.55 0.69
C TRP A 151 0.93 7.92 -0.46
N ILE A 152 2.23 7.63 -0.24
CA ILE A 152 3.05 6.97 -1.27
C ILE A 152 2.86 5.46 -1.15
N ILE A 153 2.29 4.84 -2.18
CA ILE A 153 1.98 3.40 -2.21
C ILE A 153 3.04 2.60 -2.97
N ALA A 154 3.71 3.21 -3.94
CA ALA A 154 4.77 2.58 -4.72
C ALA A 154 5.74 3.62 -5.30
N VAL A 155 6.94 3.18 -5.67
CA VAL A 155 7.91 3.99 -6.41
C VAL A 155 8.44 3.19 -7.58
N LYS A 156 8.42 3.78 -8.78
CA LYS A 156 9.12 3.24 -9.95
C LYS A 156 10.47 3.92 -10.07
N ARG A 157 11.54 3.12 -9.97
CA ARG A 157 12.93 3.57 -10.12
C ARG A 157 13.57 2.87 -11.32
N GLY A 158 13.62 3.58 -12.44
CA GLY A 158 14.04 3.00 -13.72
C GLY A 158 13.13 1.86 -14.15
N LYS A 159 13.65 0.62 -14.12
CA LYS A 159 12.91 -0.60 -14.48
C LYS A 159 12.40 -1.41 -13.29
N ARG A 160 12.55 -0.90 -12.07
CA ARG A 160 12.17 -1.63 -10.85
C ARG A 160 11.02 -0.92 -10.15
N TRP A 161 10.07 -1.71 -9.68
CA TRP A 161 9.06 -1.28 -8.73
C TRP A 161 9.54 -1.50 -7.30
N ILE A 162 9.16 -0.58 -6.42
CA ILE A 162 9.29 -0.68 -4.98
C ILE A 162 7.90 -0.43 -4.42
N PHE A 163 7.25 -1.48 -3.94
CA PHE A 163 5.92 -1.41 -3.33
C PHE A 163 6.04 -1.17 -1.83
N ALA A 164 5.08 -0.44 -1.26
CA ALA A 164 5.05 -0.08 0.17
C ALA A 164 6.41 0.41 0.71
N PRO A 165 7.03 1.43 0.09
CA PRO A 165 8.32 1.92 0.55
C PRO A 165 8.22 2.34 2.03
N ASP A 166 9.15 1.85 2.85
CA ASP A 166 9.17 2.17 4.26
C ASP A 166 9.66 3.62 4.53
N LYS A 167 9.63 4.01 5.80
CA LYS A 167 10.09 5.31 6.26
C LYS A 167 11.56 5.62 5.92
N ASP A 168 12.39 4.59 5.74
CA ASP A 168 13.83 4.73 5.49
C ASP A 168 14.12 4.83 3.98
N PHE A 169 13.11 4.61 3.13
CA PHE A 169 13.20 4.79 1.69
C PHE A 169 13.60 6.22 1.33
N LYS A 170 14.77 6.35 0.70
CA LYS A 170 15.32 7.63 0.23
C LYS A 170 14.92 7.92 -1.22
N ILE A 171 14.30 9.08 -1.43
CA ILE A 171 13.88 9.56 -2.76
C ILE A 171 15.11 10.01 -3.55
N LYS A 172 15.14 9.65 -4.84
CA LYS A 172 16.19 10.02 -5.79
C LYS A 172 15.59 10.77 -6.98
N PRO A 173 16.40 11.56 -7.72
CA PRO A 173 15.96 12.12 -9.00
C PRO A 173 15.50 11.01 -9.95
N GLU A 174 14.54 11.33 -10.81
CA GLU A 174 13.93 10.40 -11.79
C GLU A 174 13.11 9.26 -11.18
N ASP A 175 12.94 9.23 -9.85
CA ASP A 175 11.91 8.40 -9.25
C ASP A 175 10.53 8.85 -9.73
N ILE A 176 9.63 7.90 -9.96
CA ILE A 176 8.21 8.17 -10.17
C ILE A 176 7.49 7.63 -8.94
N LEU A 177 7.03 8.53 -8.09
CA LEU A 177 6.22 8.17 -6.94
C LEU A 177 4.79 7.89 -7.42
N ILE A 178 4.18 6.83 -6.92
CA ILE A 178 2.75 6.58 -7.05
C ILE A 178 2.12 6.98 -5.72
N GLY A 179 1.28 8.00 -5.78
CA GLY A 179 0.62 8.57 -4.62
C GLY A 179 -0.89 8.47 -4.71
N ARG A 180 -1.54 8.21 -3.57
CA ARG A 180 -2.98 8.35 -3.35
C ARG A 180 -3.27 9.60 -2.53
N GLY A 181 -4.25 10.38 -2.94
CA GLY A 181 -4.73 11.53 -2.17
C GLY A 181 -5.76 12.32 -2.97
N THR A 182 -6.25 13.44 -2.41
CA THR A 182 -7.16 14.30 -3.16
C THR A 182 -6.47 14.91 -4.38
N HIS A 183 -7.24 15.32 -5.39
CA HIS A 183 -6.71 16.01 -6.57
C HIS A 183 -5.79 17.20 -6.21
N THR A 184 -6.21 18.00 -5.23
CA THR A 184 -5.46 19.18 -4.78
C THR A 184 -4.15 18.78 -4.09
N SER A 185 -4.18 17.75 -3.26
CA SER A 185 -3.01 17.24 -2.53
C SER A 185 -1.97 16.67 -3.49
N VAL A 186 -2.41 15.86 -4.44
CA VAL A 186 -1.56 15.27 -5.48
C VAL A 186 -0.93 16.34 -6.36
N GLU A 187 -1.71 17.33 -6.82
CA GLU A 187 -1.16 18.39 -7.67
C GLU A 187 -0.16 19.27 -6.90
N HIS A 188 -0.45 19.56 -5.63
CA HIS A 188 0.50 20.24 -4.75
C HIS A 188 1.82 19.47 -4.62
N LEU A 189 1.77 18.15 -4.41
CA LEU A 189 2.96 17.33 -4.33
C LEU A 189 3.71 17.26 -5.67
N LYS A 190 3.02 17.28 -6.82
CA LYS A 190 3.70 17.37 -8.13
C LYS A 190 4.48 18.66 -8.28
N GLU A 191 3.96 19.79 -7.81
CA GLU A 191 4.68 21.08 -7.85
C GLU A 191 5.92 21.08 -6.94
N ILE A 192 5.84 20.44 -5.77
CA ILE A 192 7.00 20.17 -4.91
C ILE A 192 8.00 19.27 -5.64
N ALA A 193 7.54 18.16 -6.22
CA ALA A 193 8.37 17.18 -6.93
C ALA A 193 9.01 17.74 -8.21
N ARG A 194 8.43 18.78 -8.82
CA ARG A 194 9.03 19.54 -9.93
C ARG A 194 10.12 20.53 -9.48
N GLY A 195 10.19 20.85 -8.19
CA GLY A 195 11.08 21.87 -7.63
C GLY A 195 10.56 23.31 -7.77
N ILE A 196 9.28 23.47 -8.14
CA ILE A 196 8.60 24.77 -8.24
C ILE A 196 8.30 25.29 -6.84
N ILE A 197 7.76 24.42 -5.97
CA ILE A 197 7.57 24.69 -4.55
C ILE A 197 8.76 24.13 -3.78
N ARG A 198 9.38 24.97 -2.93
CA ARG A 198 10.61 24.64 -2.19
C ARG A 198 10.41 24.43 -0.69
N VAL A 199 9.17 24.48 -0.22
CA VAL A 199 8.81 24.32 1.20
C VAL A 199 7.82 23.17 1.32
N ILE A 200 7.97 22.35 2.36
CA ILE A 200 7.07 21.23 2.68
C ILE A 200 6.57 21.51 4.10
N GLY A 201 5.29 21.82 4.24
CA GLY A 201 4.67 22.21 5.52
C GLY A 201 4.62 23.74 5.74
N ASP A 202 3.73 24.16 6.64
CA ASP A 202 3.54 25.56 7.02
C ASP A 202 4.72 26.02 7.89
N GLU A 203 5.56 26.96 7.44
CA GLU A 203 6.58 27.63 8.26
C GLU A 203 5.93 28.59 9.27
N ARG A 204 5.05 28.06 10.11
CA ARG A 204 4.49 28.74 11.29
C ARG A 204 4.79 27.89 12.53
N ALA A 205 6.05 27.93 12.93
CA ALA A 205 6.48 27.65 14.30
C ALA A 205 7.03 28.93 14.92
#